data_AF-A0A7L6N708-F1
#
_entry.id   AF-A0A7L6N708-F1
#
_cell.length_a   1.000
_cell.length_b   1.000
_cell.length_c   1.000
_cell.angle_alpha   90.00
_cell.angle_beta   90.00
_cell.angle_gamma   90.00
#
_symmetry.space_group_name_H-M   'P 1'
#
loop_
_entity.id
_entity.type
_entity.pdbx_description
1 polymer ?
#
loop_
_entity_poly.entity_id
_entity_poly.type
_entity_poly.pdbx_seq_one_letter_code
_entity_poly.pdbx_strand_id
1 'polypeptide(L)'
;MANDKKQLKPKNNKDEGRVMSILKKEYKFENWLLAILSPVLILYGVYIVSGQFGTTDLTAVLGKSGIGVIDFFFNTTLKRLLTGGFLILVGALVIIYLAIPFAKPSIVEMKKVNWPTGKKLAQSAGRVFTFLLFLMLVFVVYDLALNPLFKLIYG
;
A
#
# COMPACT_ATOMS: atom_id res chain seq x y z
N MET A 1 59.22 -44.07 8.66
CA MET A 1 58.65 -42.78 9.09
C MET A 1 58.09 -42.10 7.85
N ALA A 2 56.86 -42.42 7.45
CA ALA A 2 55.63 -41.70 7.81
C ALA A 2 55.64 -40.23 7.33
N ASN A 3 54.93 -39.91 6.23
CA ASN A 3 53.60 -39.31 6.33
C ASN A 3 52.92 -39.22 4.95
N ASP A 4 51.90 -40.05 4.79
CA ASP A 4 51.06 -40.22 3.62
C ASP A 4 50.05 -39.05 3.58
N LYS A 5 50.32 -38.01 2.78
CA LYS A 5 49.39 -36.88 2.61
C LYS A 5 48.20 -37.32 1.76
N LYS A 6 47.20 -37.93 2.41
CA LYS A 6 45.86 -38.12 1.86
C LYS A 6 45.32 -36.79 1.35
N GLN A 7 45.24 -36.64 0.03
CA GLN A 7 44.49 -35.58 -0.62
C GLN A 7 43.01 -35.78 -0.30
N LEU A 8 42.45 -34.89 0.53
CA LEU A 8 41.02 -34.79 0.73
C LEU A 8 40.39 -34.25 -0.56
N LYS A 9 39.87 -35.17 -1.38
CA LYS A 9 38.98 -34.81 -2.51
C LYS A 9 37.77 -34.05 -1.95
N PRO A 10 37.33 -32.93 -2.56
CA PRO A 10 36.09 -32.28 -2.14
C PRO A 10 34.93 -33.28 -2.31
N LYS A 11 34.26 -33.58 -1.20
CA LYS A 11 33.12 -34.50 -1.16
C LYS A 11 31.97 -33.88 -1.96
N ASN A 12 31.77 -34.44 -3.14
CA ASN A 12 30.65 -34.30 -4.07
C ASN A 12 29.41 -33.56 -3.53
N ASN A 13 29.13 -32.40 -4.15
CA ASN A 13 27.82 -31.77 -4.28
C ASN A 13 26.88 -32.65 -5.12
N LYS A 14 26.31 -33.71 -4.54
CA LYS A 14 25.22 -34.57 -5.09
C LYS A 14 24.63 -35.27 -3.86
N ASP A 15 23.47 -34.98 -3.30
CA ASP A 15 22.16 -34.69 -3.88
C ASP A 15 21.32 -33.92 -2.84
N GLU A 16 21.14 -32.61 -2.98
CA GLU A 16 19.88 -32.05 -2.50
C GLU A 16 18.81 -32.67 -3.39
N GLY A 17 18.15 -33.73 -2.91
CA GLY A 17 17.23 -34.54 -3.72
C GLY A 17 16.31 -33.63 -4.51
N ARG A 18 16.08 -33.93 -5.80
CA ARG A 18 15.22 -33.12 -6.68
C ARG A 18 13.90 -32.73 -6.03
N VAL A 19 13.38 -33.57 -5.13
CA VAL A 19 12.20 -33.31 -4.30
C VAL A 19 12.41 -32.12 -3.36
N MET A 20 13.54 -32.03 -2.64
CA MET A 20 13.86 -30.91 -1.74
C MET A 20 14.04 -29.59 -2.50
N SER A 21 14.62 -29.62 -3.71
CA SER A 21 14.72 -28.42 -4.56
C SER A 21 13.39 -28.03 -5.23
N ILE A 22 12.48 -28.98 -5.46
CA ILE A 22 11.09 -28.73 -5.89
C ILE A 22 10.25 -28.16 -4.74
N LEU A 23 10.45 -28.62 -3.50
CA LEU A 23 9.76 -28.13 -2.31
C LEU A 23 10.27 -26.75 -1.85
N LYS A 24 11.57 -26.47 -2.00
CA LYS A 24 12.17 -25.15 -1.77
C LYS A 24 11.92 -24.16 -2.92
N LYS A 25 11.32 -24.62 -4.03
CA LYS A 25 10.94 -23.74 -5.12
C LYS A 25 9.74 -22.94 -4.63
N GLU A 26 9.99 -21.74 -4.10
CA GLU A 26 8.94 -20.77 -3.80
C GLU A 26 8.06 -20.65 -5.04
N TYR A 27 6.84 -21.17 -4.95
CA TYR A 27 5.91 -21.12 -6.05
C TYR A 27 5.51 -19.65 -6.19
N LYS A 28 6.10 -18.94 -7.16
CA LYS A 28 5.68 -17.57 -7.55
C LYS A 28 4.15 -17.44 -7.67
N PHE A 29 3.47 -18.55 -7.99
CA PHE A 29 2.03 -18.67 -8.00
C PHE A 29 1.35 -18.22 -6.70
N GLU A 30 1.90 -18.54 -5.52
CA GLU A 30 1.31 -18.15 -4.24
C GLU A 30 1.25 -16.62 -4.09
N ASN A 31 2.35 -15.92 -4.37
CA ASN A 31 2.37 -14.45 -4.32
C ASN A 31 1.43 -13.83 -5.36
N TRP A 32 1.32 -14.42 -6.55
CA TRP A 32 0.36 -13.96 -7.57
C TRP A 32 -1.09 -14.21 -7.15
N LEU A 33 -1.37 -15.36 -6.55
CA LEU A 33 -2.68 -15.69 -6.01
C LEU A 33 -3.06 -14.69 -4.91
N LEU A 34 -2.15 -14.46 -3.96
CA LEU A 34 -2.32 -13.49 -2.88
C LEU A 34 -2.51 -12.05 -3.41
N ALA A 35 -1.80 -11.67 -4.46
CA ALA A 35 -1.90 -10.35 -5.08
C ALA A 35 -3.27 -10.09 -5.71
N ILE A 36 -3.92 -11.12 -6.25
CA ILE A 36 -5.27 -11.02 -6.82
C ILE A 36 -6.33 -11.17 -5.72
N LEU A 37 -6.12 -12.10 -4.78
CA LEU A 37 -7.08 -12.41 -3.74
C LEU A 37 -7.24 -11.26 -2.75
N SER A 38 -6.16 -10.54 -2.43
CA SER A 38 -6.20 -9.46 -1.44
C SER A 38 -7.11 -8.28 -1.84
N PRO A 39 -7.02 -7.70 -3.05
CA PRO A 39 -7.96 -6.68 -3.51
C PRO A 39 -9.42 -7.15 -3.45
N VAL A 40 -9.67 -8.42 -3.81
CA VAL A 40 -11.01 -9.02 -3.74
C VAL A 40 -11.51 -9.12 -2.30
N LEU A 41 -10.65 -9.57 -1.37
CA LEU A 41 -10.92 -9.63 0.08
C LEU A 41 -11.29 -8.25 0.64
N ILE A 42 -10.51 -7.22 0.29
CA ILE A 42 -10.77 -5.84 0.74
C ILE A 42 -12.10 -5.34 0.17
N LEU A 43 -12.34 -5.56 -1.13
CA LEU A 43 -13.57 -5.16 -1.80
C LEU A 43 -14.81 -5.76 -1.09
N TYR A 44 -14.80 -7.08 -0.85
CA TYR A 44 -15.88 -7.74 -0.12
C TYR A 44 -15.99 -7.26 1.33
N GLY A 45 -14.87 -7.05 2.02
CA GLY A 45 -14.86 -6.51 3.36
C GLY A 45 -15.52 -5.12 3.43
N VAL A 46 -15.25 -4.24 2.46
CA VAL A 46 -15.87 -2.92 2.36
C VAL A 46 -17.38 -3.03 2.08
N TYR A 47 -17.82 -3.92 1.21
CA TYR A 47 -19.25 -4.14 0.96
C TYR A 47 -19.99 -4.69 2.19
N ILE A 48 -19.35 -5.57 2.94
CA ILE A 48 -19.89 -6.09 4.21
C ILE A 48 -20.01 -4.96 5.25
N VAL A 49 -18.97 -4.13 5.40
CA VAL A 49 -18.96 -3.01 6.35
C VAL A 49 -20.02 -1.97 5.99
N SER A 50 -20.06 -1.53 4.74
CA SER A 50 -21.04 -0.55 4.24
C SER A 50 -22.47 -1.10 4.25
N GLY A 51 -22.64 -2.42 4.17
CA GLY A 51 -23.95 -3.06 4.10
C GLY A 51 -24.67 -2.80 2.79
N GLN A 52 -23.96 -2.37 1.75
CA GLN A 52 -24.52 -2.07 0.43
C GLN A 52 -23.62 -2.60 -0.68
N PHE A 53 -24.24 -3.04 -1.78
CA PHE A 53 -23.55 -3.36 -3.03
C PHE A 53 -24.23 -2.59 -4.17
N GLY A 54 -23.64 -1.45 -4.55
CA GLY A 54 -24.29 -0.51 -5.47
C GLY A 54 -25.57 0.04 -4.86
N THR A 55 -26.71 -0.19 -5.50
CA THR A 55 -28.04 0.23 -5.05
C THR A 55 -28.75 -0.80 -4.17
N THR A 56 -28.16 -1.98 -3.99
CA THR A 56 -28.79 -3.09 -3.25
C THR A 56 -28.40 -3.05 -1.78
N ASP A 57 -29.40 -3.11 -0.90
CA ASP A 57 -29.21 -3.25 0.53
C ASP A 57 -28.80 -4.69 0.89
N LEU A 58 -27.54 -4.84 1.25
CA LEU A 58 -26.93 -6.11 1.60
C LEU A 58 -27.34 -6.56 3.00
N THR A 59 -27.79 -5.64 3.86
CA THR A 59 -28.23 -5.93 5.23
C THR A 59 -29.54 -6.71 5.28
N ALA A 60 -30.35 -6.64 4.21
CA ALA A 60 -31.57 -7.42 4.07
C ALA A 60 -31.29 -8.91 3.76
N VAL A 61 -30.14 -9.20 3.16
CA VAL A 61 -29.75 -10.54 2.67
C VAL A 61 -28.74 -11.21 3.61
N LEU A 62 -27.74 -10.46 4.08
CA LEU A 62 -26.71 -10.92 5.02
C LEU A 62 -27.33 -11.10 6.41
N GLY A 63 -27.31 -12.33 6.94
CA GLY A 63 -27.83 -12.65 8.27
C GLY A 63 -29.18 -13.38 8.30
N LYS A 64 -29.81 -13.59 7.13
CA LYS A 64 -31.10 -14.29 6.96
C LYS A 64 -31.03 -15.40 5.91
N SER A 65 -29.84 -15.94 5.68
CA SER A 65 -29.57 -16.92 4.63
C SER A 65 -30.11 -18.32 4.94
N GLY A 66 -30.55 -18.57 6.19
CA GLY A 66 -30.97 -19.90 6.66
C GLY A 66 -29.81 -20.84 6.94
N ILE A 67 -28.57 -20.39 6.70
CA ILE A 67 -27.34 -21.12 7.02
C ILE A 67 -26.81 -20.55 8.34
N GLY A 68 -26.91 -21.33 9.41
CA GLY A 68 -26.60 -20.86 10.78
C GLY A 68 -25.20 -20.25 10.96
N VAL A 69 -24.21 -20.71 10.20
CA VAL A 69 -22.84 -20.16 10.24
C VAL A 69 -22.79 -18.75 9.64
N ILE A 70 -23.39 -18.55 8.48
CA ILE A 70 -23.41 -17.24 7.79
C ILE A 70 -24.22 -16.25 8.63
N ASP A 71 -25.37 -16.70 9.13
CA ASP A 71 -26.23 -15.87 9.94
C ASP A 71 -25.55 -15.48 11.26
N PHE A 72 -24.77 -16.39 11.87
CA PHE A 72 -23.99 -16.06 13.06
C PHE A 72 -23.04 -14.86 12.89
N PHE A 73 -22.34 -14.76 11.75
CA PHE A 73 -21.37 -13.67 11.49
C PHE A 73 -22.03 -12.35 11.08
N PHE A 74 -23.24 -12.39 10.52
CA PHE A 74 -23.85 -11.20 9.90
C PHE A 74 -25.18 -10.74 10.52
N ASN A 75 -25.77 -11.50 11.44
CA ASN A 75 -27.08 -11.19 12.05
C ASN A 75 -27.11 -9.86 12.82
N THR A 76 -25.99 -9.41 13.39
CA THR A 76 -25.92 -8.14 14.13
C THR A 76 -24.97 -7.16 13.45
N THR A 77 -25.30 -5.86 13.50
CA THR A 77 -24.45 -4.76 12.97
C THR A 77 -23.00 -4.87 13.46
N LEU A 78 -22.79 -5.12 14.74
CA LEU A 78 -21.44 -5.25 15.30
C LEU A 78 -20.67 -6.43 14.71
N LYS A 79 -21.29 -7.61 14.59
CA LYS A 79 -20.66 -8.80 14.04
C LYS A 79 -20.32 -8.61 12.56
N ARG A 80 -21.24 -8.03 11.79
CA ARG A 80 -21.01 -7.65 10.39
C ARG A 80 -19.81 -6.72 10.26
N LEU A 81 -19.74 -5.67 11.08
CA LEU A 81 -18.64 -4.70 11.06
C LEU A 81 -17.30 -5.36 11.41
N LEU A 82 -17.28 -6.24 12.41
CA LEU A 82 -16.09 -6.98 12.82
C LEU A 82 -15.63 -7.96 11.73
N THR A 83 -16.54 -8.74 11.14
CA THR A 83 -16.20 -9.68 10.06
C THR A 83 -15.73 -8.96 8.80
N GLY A 84 -16.40 -7.88 8.40
CA GLY A 84 -15.98 -7.07 7.25
C GLY A 84 -14.64 -6.38 7.52
N GLY A 85 -14.46 -5.78 8.70
CA GLY A 85 -13.20 -5.16 9.11
C GLY A 85 -12.04 -6.16 9.18
N PHE A 86 -12.30 -7.39 9.64
CA PHE A 86 -11.32 -8.47 9.63
C PHE A 86 -10.87 -8.83 8.20
N LEU A 87 -11.79 -8.94 7.25
CA LEU A 87 -11.46 -9.21 5.84
C LEU A 87 -10.60 -8.10 5.23
N ILE A 88 -10.95 -6.83 5.52
CA ILE A 88 -10.15 -5.67 5.10
C ILE A 88 -8.75 -5.74 5.70
N LEU A 89 -8.64 -6.02 7.00
CA LEU A 89 -7.36 -6.08 7.71
C LEU A 89 -6.48 -7.19 7.13
N VAL A 90 -7.00 -8.40 6.96
CA VAL A 90 -6.25 -9.52 6.36
C VAL A 90 -5.80 -9.18 4.94
N GLY A 91 -6.70 -8.62 4.11
CA GLY A 91 -6.33 -8.17 2.77
C GLY A 91 -5.21 -7.12 2.79
N ALA A 92 -5.31 -6.13 3.68
CA ALA A 92 -4.29 -5.09 3.83
C ALA A 92 -2.93 -5.66 4.27
N LEU A 93 -2.91 -6.61 5.22
CA LEU A 93 -1.69 -7.30 5.64
C LEU A 93 -1.04 -8.07 4.49
N VAL A 94 -1.83 -8.70 3.62
CA VAL A 94 -1.32 -9.39 2.42
C VAL A 94 -0.69 -8.39 1.43
N ILE A 95 -1.28 -7.20 1.22
CA ILE A 95 -0.68 -6.15 0.39
C ILE A 95 0.65 -5.71 0.99
N ILE A 96 0.70 -5.49 2.31
CA ILE A 96 1.94 -5.12 3.00
C ILE A 96 3.00 -6.22 2.80
N TYR A 97 2.64 -7.48 3.00
CA TYR A 97 3.53 -8.62 2.79
C TYR A 97 4.12 -8.64 1.37
N LEU A 98 3.27 -8.44 0.35
CA LEU A 98 3.70 -8.39 -1.04
C LEU A 98 4.54 -7.13 -1.37
N ALA A 99 4.34 -6.04 -0.65
CA ALA A 99 5.09 -4.80 -0.83
C ALA A 99 6.49 -4.82 -0.19
N ILE A 100 6.72 -5.63 0.85
CA ILE A 100 8.02 -5.76 1.55
C ILE A 100 9.22 -5.95 0.60
N PRO A 101 9.22 -6.90 -0.37
CA PRO A 101 10.38 -7.09 -1.26
C PRO A 101 10.72 -5.86 -2.11
N PHE A 102 9.75 -4.98 -2.39
CA PHE A 102 9.97 -3.73 -3.12
C PHE A 102 10.34 -2.56 -2.19
N ALA A 103 9.72 -2.50 -1.01
CA ALA A 103 9.96 -1.45 -0.04
C ALA A 103 11.33 -1.58 0.62
N LYS A 104 11.78 -2.80 0.96
CA LYS A 104 13.06 -3.04 1.63
C LYS A 104 14.27 -2.46 0.88
N PRO A 105 14.49 -2.75 -0.42
CA PRO A 105 15.60 -2.12 -1.16
C PRO A 105 15.43 -0.61 -1.28
N SER A 106 14.20 -0.12 -1.50
CA SER A 106 13.91 1.32 -1.59
C SER A 106 14.27 2.07 -0.31
N ILE A 107 13.98 1.50 0.86
CA ILE A 107 14.35 2.07 2.17
C ILE A 107 15.88 2.09 2.34
N VAL A 108 16.58 1.06 1.88
CA VAL A 108 18.06 1.02 1.93
C VAL A 108 18.66 2.10 1.05
N GLU A 109 18.13 2.33 -0.16
CA GLU A 109 18.58 3.42 -1.02
C GLU A 109 18.23 4.80 -0.44
N MET A 110 17.03 4.98 0.14
CA MET A 110 16.65 6.22 0.81
C MET A 110 17.56 6.59 1.97
N LYS A 111 18.14 5.61 2.67
CA LYS A 111 19.14 5.85 3.73
C LYS A 111 20.47 6.39 3.19
N LYS A 112 20.78 6.17 1.91
CA LYS A 112 21.98 6.73 1.27
C LYS A 112 21.77 8.17 0.81
N VAL A 113 20.51 8.62 0.70
CA VAL A 113 20.21 9.99 0.31
C VAL A 113 20.57 10.93 1.46
N ASN A 114 21.44 11.90 1.18
CA ASN A 114 21.79 12.93 2.14
C ASN A 114 20.62 13.91 2.28
N TRP A 115 19.78 13.70 3.30
CA TRP A 115 18.64 14.55 3.55
C TRP A 115 19.08 15.98 3.88
N PRO A 116 18.48 17.00 3.27
CA PRO A 116 18.81 18.38 3.58
C PRO A 116 18.48 18.65 5.05
N THR A 117 19.44 19.26 5.75
CA THR A 117 19.24 19.72 7.13
C THR A 117 18.06 20.69 7.20
N GLY A 118 17.34 20.72 8.32
CA GLY A 118 16.19 21.63 8.52
C GLY A 118 16.47 23.09 8.12
N LYS A 119 17.70 23.58 8.34
CA LYS A 119 18.15 24.92 7.89
C LYS A 119 18.14 25.09 6.37
N LYS A 120 18.64 24.11 5.61
CA LYS A 120 18.64 24.14 4.14
C LYS A 120 17.22 24.03 3.57
N LEU A 121 16.36 23.23 4.22
CA LEU A 121 14.93 23.14 3.89
C LEU A 121 14.24 24.49 4.13
N ALA A 122 14.41 25.09 5.31
CA ALA A 122 13.82 26.38 5.64
C ALA A 122 14.28 27.50 4.69
N GLN A 123 15.56 27.52 4.30
CA GLN A 123 16.06 28.49 3.32
C GLN A 123 15.43 28.30 1.95
N SER A 124 15.28 27.06 1.49
CA SER A 124 14.69 26.75 0.18
C SER A 124 13.19 27.05 0.17
N ALA A 125 12.47 26.60 1.21
CA ALA A 125 11.06 26.88 1.41
C ALA A 125 10.79 28.40 1.54
N GLY A 126 11.62 29.13 2.28
CA GLY A 126 11.51 30.57 2.45
C GLY A 126 11.67 31.32 1.12
N ARG A 127 12.60 30.90 0.25
CA ARG A 127 12.74 31.47 -1.10
C ARG A 127 11.49 31.27 -1.95
N VAL A 128 10.96 30.04 -1.97
CA VAL A 128 9.73 29.71 -2.71
C VAL A 128 8.54 30.50 -2.15
N PHE A 129 8.41 30.57 -0.84
CA PHE A 129 7.34 31.30 -0.17
C PHE A 129 7.41 32.81 -0.45
N THR A 130 8.61 33.40 -0.40
CA THR A 130 8.84 34.81 -0.74
C THR A 130 8.46 35.08 -2.20
N PHE A 131 8.80 34.17 -3.12
CA PHE A 131 8.40 34.30 -4.52
C PHE A 131 6.87 34.21 -4.70
N LEU A 132 6.20 33.32 -3.97
CA LEU A 132 4.73 33.25 -3.97
C LEU A 132 4.09 34.55 -3.48
N LEU A 133 4.58 35.12 -2.38
CA LEU A 133 4.09 36.40 -1.86
C LEU A 133 4.31 37.54 -2.85
N PHE A 134 5.47 37.57 -3.50
CA PHE A 134 5.75 38.53 -4.55
C PHE A 134 4.76 38.38 -5.73
N LEU A 135 4.51 37.16 -6.20
CA LEU A 135 3.55 36.90 -7.27
C LEU A 135 2.12 37.31 -6.89
N MET A 136 1.70 37.02 -5.65
CA MET A 136 0.41 37.45 -5.12
C MET A 136 0.29 38.97 -5.11
N LEU A 137 1.33 39.67 -4.64
CA LEU A 137 1.35 41.13 -4.63
C LEU A 137 1.24 41.70 -6.05
N VAL A 138 1.94 41.12 -7.02
CA VAL A 138 1.84 41.53 -8.43
C VAL A 138 0.39 41.42 -8.92
N PHE A 139 -0.32 40.32 -8.62
CA PHE A 139 -1.74 40.20 -8.99
C PHE A 139 -2.63 41.22 -8.30
N VAL A 140 -2.40 41.53 -7.01
CA VAL A 140 -3.13 42.58 -6.30
C VAL A 140 -2.91 43.94 -6.95
N VAL A 141 -1.68 44.27 -7.33
CA VAL A 141 -1.36 45.53 -8.02
C VAL A 141 -2.03 45.59 -9.38
N TYR A 142 -2.01 44.49 -10.15
CA TYR A 142 -2.71 44.42 -11.43
C TYR A 142 -4.21 44.61 -11.28
N ASP A 143 -4.85 43.97 -10.28
CA ASP A 143 -6.26 44.17 -10.02
C ASP A 143 -6.56 45.63 -9.66
N LEU A 144 -5.80 46.22 -8.73
CA LEU A 144 -5.97 47.63 -8.36
C LEU A 144 -5.79 48.62 -9.53
N ALA A 145 -4.88 48.32 -10.45
CA ALA A 145 -4.60 49.18 -11.61
C ALA A 145 -5.60 48.98 -12.76
N LEU A 146 -5.96 47.74 -13.07
CA LEU A 146 -6.75 47.39 -14.24
C LEU A 146 -8.25 47.38 -13.96
N ASN A 147 -8.68 47.00 -12.76
CA ASN A 147 -10.09 46.96 -12.38
C ASN A 147 -10.81 48.33 -12.55
N PRO A 148 -10.25 49.49 -12.16
CA PRO A 148 -10.88 50.79 -12.45
C PRO A 148 -10.95 51.10 -13.95
N LEU A 149 -9.94 50.69 -14.72
CA LEU A 149 -9.92 50.88 -16.18
C LEU A 149 -10.98 50.00 -16.86
N PHE A 150 -11.11 48.73 -16.47
CA PHE A 150 -12.15 47.85 -16.97
C PHE A 150 -13.55 48.31 -16.57
N LYS A 151 -13.72 48.83 -15.35
CA LYS A 151 -14.99 49.43 -14.91
C LYS A 151 -15.37 50.67 -15.73
N LEU A 152 -14.40 51.41 -16.28
CA LEU A 152 -14.66 52.59 -17.10
C LEU A 152 -14.98 52.23 -18.57
N ILE A 153 -14.45 51.11 -19.07
CA ILE A 153 -14.65 50.68 -20.47
C ILE A 153 -15.88 49.76 -20.62
N TYR A 154 -16.17 48.91 -19.63
CA TYR A 154 -17.20 47.88 -19.69
C TYR A 154 -18.29 48.01 -18.61
N GLY A 155 -18.14 48.92 -17.65
CA GLY A 155 -19.14 49.26 -16.64
C GLY A 155 -19.89 50.54 -16.99
#